data_AF-A0A1B6KYH9-F1
#
_entry.id   AF-A0A1B6KYH9-F1
#
_cell.length_a   1.000
_cell.length_b   1.000
_cell.length_c   1.000
_cell.angle_alpha   90.00
_cell.angle_beta   90.00
_cell.angle_gamma   90.00
#
_symmetry.space_group_name_H-M   'P 1'
#
loop_
_entity.id
_entity.type
_entity.pdbx_description
1 polymer ?
#
loop_
_entity_poly.entity_id
_entity_poly.type
_entity_poly.pdbx_seq_one_letter_code
_entity_poly.pdbx_strand_id
1 'polypeptide(L)'
;MESNYDEDLNDNTFFQILQQTHFELFQKATLDGWVICVPRSGSLPKYALSHEDFFNHILIPSDELPETHFRSLNDKDVRICNRVVTVEPGSNSSPFSTHVLFEETFYTEDMLKYKVL
;
A
#
# COMPACT_ATOMS: atom_id res chain seq x y z
N MET A 1 23.27 0.96 3.98
CA MET A 1 22.76 2.00 4.88
C MET A 1 21.27 1.79 4.94
N GLU A 2 20.78 1.14 6.00
CA GLU A 2 19.34 1.14 6.31
C GLU A 2 18.97 2.59 6.63
N SER A 3 18.20 3.21 5.74
CA SER A 3 17.54 4.47 6.05
C SER A 3 16.62 4.19 7.23
N ASN A 4 17.00 4.64 8.42
CA ASN A 4 16.17 4.53 9.61
C ASN A 4 14.91 5.36 9.33
N TYR A 5 13.80 4.69 9.05
CA TYR A 5 12.51 5.33 8.84
C TYR A 5 12.09 5.91 10.20
N ASP A 6 12.06 7.25 10.29
CA ASP A 6 11.82 8.00 11.53
C ASP A 6 10.34 8.46 11.65
N GLU A 7 9.48 8.05 10.71
CA GLU A 7 8.08 8.45 10.71
C GLU A 7 7.21 7.43 11.44
N ASP A 8 6.40 7.90 12.37
CA ASP A 8 5.36 7.09 13.00
C ASP A 8 4.20 6.85 12.02
N LEU A 9 3.90 5.58 11.73
CA LEU A 9 2.78 5.22 10.85
C LEU A 9 1.44 5.78 11.36
N ASN A 10 1.25 5.82 12.69
CA ASN A 10 0.04 6.37 13.30
C ASN A 10 -0.11 7.88 13.11
N ASP A 11 0.97 8.61 12.81
CA ASP A 11 0.94 10.05 12.51
C ASP A 11 0.75 10.31 11.00
N ASN A 12 0.92 9.28 10.16
CA ASN A 12 0.77 9.41 8.72
C ASN A 12 -0.68 9.77 8.33
N THR A 13 -0.86 10.94 7.71
CA THR A 13 -2.18 11.45 7.35
C THR A 13 -2.94 10.54 6.39
N PHE A 14 -2.25 9.88 5.45
CA PHE A 14 -2.90 8.92 4.54
C PHE A 14 -3.44 7.73 5.34
N PHE A 15 -2.63 7.16 6.23
CA PHE A 15 -3.03 6.02 7.05
C PHE A 15 -4.19 6.37 8.00
N GLN A 16 -4.15 7.55 8.63
CA GLN A 16 -5.25 8.05 9.45
C GLN A 16 -6.56 8.21 8.67
N ILE A 17 -6.52 8.78 7.46
CA ILE A 17 -7.72 8.93 6.61
C ILE A 17 -8.24 7.56 6.17
N LEU A 18 -7.35 6.61 5.84
CA LEU A 18 -7.73 5.24 5.51
C LEU A 18 -8.51 4.59 6.66
N GLN A 19 -8.05 4.75 7.91
CA GLN A 19 -8.72 4.19 9.08
C GLN A 19 -9.99 4.94 9.48
N GLN A 20 -10.06 6.27 9.29
CA GLN A 20 -11.21 7.07 9.76
C GLN A 20 -12.31 7.22 8.70
N THR A 21 -11.93 7.47 7.44
CA THR A 21 -12.87 7.77 6.35
C THR A 21 -13.14 6.54 5.48
N HIS A 22 -12.12 5.71 5.25
CA HIS A 22 -12.25 4.49 4.43
C HIS A 22 -12.15 3.22 5.27
N PHE A 23 -12.73 3.24 6.47
CA PHE A 23 -12.62 2.12 7.42
C PHE A 23 -13.08 0.79 6.82
N GLU A 24 -14.14 0.79 6.00
CA GLU A 24 -14.62 -0.42 5.33
C GLU A 24 -13.56 -1.02 4.38
N LEU A 25 -12.80 -0.17 3.69
CA LEU A 25 -11.70 -0.59 2.83
C LEU A 25 -10.55 -1.15 3.65
N PHE A 26 -10.18 -0.47 4.74
CA PHE A 26 -9.16 -0.95 5.68
C PHE A 26 -9.55 -2.31 6.27
N GLN A 27 -10.77 -2.44 6.77
CA GLN A 27 -11.28 -3.69 7.34
C GLN A 27 -11.27 -4.81 6.30
N LYS A 28 -11.70 -4.52 5.06
CA LYS A 28 -11.62 -5.50 3.97
C LYS A 28 -10.18 -5.93 3.68
N ALA A 29 -9.27 -4.97 3.54
CA ALA A 29 -7.87 -5.25 3.27
C ALA A 29 -7.23 -6.13 4.36
N THR A 30 -7.54 -5.86 5.64
CA THR A 30 -7.04 -6.66 6.76
C THR A 30 -7.66 -8.05 6.84
N LEU A 31 -8.97 -8.19 6.57
CA LEU A 31 -9.67 -9.48 6.53
C LEU A 31 -9.18 -10.39 5.41
N ASP A 32 -9.03 -9.83 4.20
CA ASP A 32 -8.62 -10.57 3.01
C ASP A 32 -7.08 -10.72 2.91
N GLY A 33 -6.32 -10.20 3.89
CA GLY A 33 -4.85 -10.34 3.96
C GLY A 33 -4.10 -9.56 2.88
N TRP A 34 -4.67 -8.45 2.43
CA TRP A 34 -4.09 -7.57 1.42
C TRP A 34 -2.95 -6.72 1.98
N VAL A 35 -2.14 -6.17 1.08
CA VAL A 35 -1.01 -5.32 1.43
C VAL A 35 -1.41 -3.85 1.26
N ILE A 36 -1.07 -3.02 2.25
CA ILE A 36 -1.38 -1.59 2.26
C ILE A 36 -0.09 -0.81 2.01
N CYS A 37 0.03 -0.12 0.89
CA CYS A 37 1.17 0.75 0.59
C CYS A 37 0.90 2.15 1.13
N VAL A 38 1.59 2.54 2.20
CA VAL A 38 1.43 3.84 2.82
C VAL A 38 2.51 4.78 2.31
N PRO A 39 2.15 5.85 1.58
CA PRO A 39 3.12 6.80 1.10
C PRO A 39 3.75 7.55 2.28
N ARG A 40 5.06 7.79 2.18
CA ARG A 40 5.79 8.64 3.13
C ARG A 40 5.11 10.01 3.27
N SER A 41 5.05 10.53 4.50
CA SER A 41 4.44 11.84 4.77
C SER A 41 5.13 12.93 3.93
N GLY A 42 4.34 13.77 3.28
CA GLY A 42 4.84 14.83 2.39
C GLY A 42 5.32 14.38 1.00
N SER A 43 5.39 13.07 0.72
CA SER A 43 5.62 12.58 -0.66
C SER A 43 4.34 12.56 -1.49
N LEU A 44 3.19 12.49 -0.81
CA LEU A 44 1.89 12.54 -1.45
C LEU A 44 1.44 14.01 -1.61
N PRO A 45 1.12 14.46 -2.82
CA PRO A 45 0.54 15.78 -2.99
C PRO A 45 -0.86 15.84 -2.35
N LYS A 46 -1.26 17.02 -1.85
CA LYS A 46 -2.55 17.21 -1.15
C LYS A 46 -3.79 16.80 -1.99
N TYR A 47 -3.67 16.76 -3.31
CA TYR A 47 -4.73 16.34 -4.22
C TYR A 47 -4.82 14.82 -4.41
N ALA A 48 -3.82 14.06 -3.95
CA ALA A 48 -3.76 12.60 -4.09
C ALA A 48 -4.34 11.85 -2.87
N LEU A 49 -5.33 12.44 -2.20
CA LEU A 49 -6.12 11.82 -1.14
C LEU A 49 -7.56 11.55 -1.60
N SER A 50 -7.74 11.28 -2.90
CA SER A 50 -9.04 10.89 -3.45
C SER A 50 -9.29 9.39 -3.21
N HIS A 51 -10.56 8.95 -3.28
CA HIS A 51 -10.90 7.53 -3.13
C HIS A 51 -10.09 6.63 -4.09
N GLU A 52 -9.88 7.09 -5.33
CA GLU A 52 -9.09 6.35 -6.32
C GLU A 52 -7.62 6.19 -5.89
N ASP A 53 -7.04 7.18 -5.20
CA ASP A 53 -5.66 7.08 -4.71
C ASP A 53 -5.56 5.97 -3.66
N PHE A 54 -6.48 5.92 -2.69
CA PHE A 54 -6.53 4.83 -1.72
C PHE A 54 -6.61 3.46 -2.39
N PHE A 55 -7.43 3.31 -3.43
CA PHE A 55 -7.56 2.04 -4.16
C PHE A 55 -6.26 1.65 -4.88
N ASN A 56 -5.52 2.62 -5.42
CA ASN A 56 -4.21 2.35 -6.01
C ASN A 56 -3.16 1.88 -4.97
N HIS A 57 -3.35 2.24 -3.71
CA HIS A 57 -2.46 1.91 -2.60
C HIS A 57 -2.82 0.61 -1.86
N ILE A 58 -3.93 -0.04 -2.22
CA ILE A 58 -4.28 -1.37 -1.69
C ILE A 58 -3.96 -2.43 -2.73
N LEU A 59 -3.12 -3.39 -2.33
CA LEU A 59 -2.57 -4.41 -3.20
C LEU A 59 -3.12 -5.79 -2.83
N ILE A 60 -3.82 -6.40 -3.78
CA ILE A 60 -4.33 -7.76 -3.70
C ILE A 60 -3.22 -8.71 -4.17
N PRO A 61 -2.75 -9.67 -3.35
CA PRO A 61 -1.78 -10.66 -3.79
C PRO A 61 -2.36 -11.53 -4.91
N SER A 62 -1.54 -11.86 -5.91
CA SER A 62 -1.89 -12.82 -6.96
C SER A 62 -2.01 -14.23 -6.39
N ASP A 63 -2.93 -15.04 -6.93
CA ASP A 63 -3.11 -16.45 -6.54
C ASP A 63 -1.87 -17.30 -6.88
N GLU A 64 -1.20 -17.00 -8.00
CA GLU A 64 -0.04 -17.76 -8.47
C GLU A 64 1.27 -17.36 -7.76
N LEU A 65 1.47 -16.07 -7.51
CA LEU A 65 2.72 -15.50 -6.96
C LEU A 65 2.43 -14.42 -5.90
N PRO A 66 1.83 -14.78 -4.75
CA PRO A 66 1.33 -13.83 -3.74
C PRO A 66 2.41 -13.00 -3.05
N GLU A 67 3.68 -13.41 -3.14
CA GLU A 67 4.80 -12.70 -2.51
C GLU A 67 5.38 -11.58 -3.39
N THR A 68 5.18 -11.64 -4.70
CA THR A 68 5.87 -10.74 -5.65
C THR A 68 4.94 -10.06 -6.65
N HIS A 69 3.78 -10.64 -6.93
CA HIS A 69 2.82 -10.12 -7.90
C HIS A 69 1.52 -9.75 -7.20
N PHE A 70 1.08 -8.54 -7.48
CA PHE A 70 -0.08 -7.94 -6.86
C PHE A 70 -0.91 -7.20 -7.91
N ARG A 71 -2.19 -7.04 -7.62
CA ARG A 71 -3.14 -6.21 -8.37
C ARG A 71 -3.60 -5.10 -7.46
N SER A 72 -3.46 -3.83 -7.85
CA SER A 72 -4.12 -2.77 -7.08
C SER A 72 -5.64 -2.86 -7.23
N LEU A 73 -6.41 -2.27 -6.31
CA LEU A 73 -7.87 -2.22 -6.46
C LEU A 73 -8.35 -1.41 -7.67
N ASN A 74 -7.45 -0.65 -8.29
CA ASN A 74 -7.73 0.06 -9.54
C ASN A 74 -7.21 -0.70 -10.77
N ASP A 75 -7.09 -2.03 -10.66
CA ASP A 75 -6.74 -2.96 -11.74
C ASP A 75 -5.35 -2.73 -12.38
N LYS A 76 -4.41 -2.12 -11.65
CA LYS A 76 -3.01 -1.99 -12.09
C LYS A 76 -2.19 -3.19 -11.64
N ASP A 77 -1.28 -3.65 -12.49
CA ASP A 77 -0.33 -4.70 -12.14
C ASP A 77 0.82 -4.09 -11.32
N VAL A 78 1.10 -4.68 -10.18
CA VAL A 78 2.11 -4.21 -9.23
C VAL A 78 3.03 -5.36 -8.86
N ARG A 79 4.32 -5.15 -9.04
CA ARG A 79 5.36 -6.11 -8.69
C ARG A 79 6.20 -5.58 -7.56
N ILE A 80 6.49 -6.43 -6.57
CA ILE A 80 7.35 -6.09 -5.45
C ILE A 80 8.52 -7.05 -5.42
N CYS A 81 9.70 -6.54 -5.75
CA CYS A 81 10.93 -7.31 -5.80
C CYS A 81 12.05 -6.53 -5.14
N ASN A 82 12.78 -7.15 -4.20
CA ASN A 82 13.95 -6.57 -3.55
C ASN A 82 13.70 -5.15 -3.00
N ARG A 83 12.57 -4.94 -2.29
CA ARG A 83 12.12 -3.64 -1.76
C ARG A 83 11.91 -2.56 -2.84
N VAL A 84 11.58 -2.94 -4.06
CA VAL A 84 11.16 -2.03 -5.12
C VAL A 84 9.73 -2.39 -5.53
N VAL A 85 8.84 -1.41 -5.44
CA VAL A 85 7.48 -1.49 -5.99
C VAL A 85 7.55 -0.98 -7.41
N THR A 86 7.17 -1.80 -8.37
CA THR A 86 7.02 -1.45 -9.78
C THR A 86 5.56 -1.56 -10.17
N VAL A 87 4.97 -0.44 -10.57
CA VAL A 87 3.61 -0.37 -11.10
C VAL A 87 3.69 -0.34 -12.62
N GLU A 88 3.15 -1.37 -13.25
CA GLU A 88 3.02 -1.42 -14.70
C GLU A 88 1.68 -0.77 -15.09
N PRO A 89 1.68 0.43 -15.67
CA PRO A 89 0.45 0.98 -16.20
C PRO A 89 0.00 0.18 -17.43
N GLY A 90 -1.30 0.25 -17.73
CA GLY A 90 -1.82 -0.22 -19.00
C GLY A 90 -1.17 0.49 -20.21
N SER A 91 -1.58 0.12 -21.42
CA SER A 91 -0.92 0.40 -22.71
C SER A 91 -0.51 1.86 -23.04
N ASN A 92 -0.85 2.86 -22.22
CA ASN A 92 -0.71 4.29 -22.53
C ASN A 92 0.14 5.08 -21.51
N SER A 93 0.94 4.44 -20.64
CA SER A 93 1.84 5.17 -19.74
C SER A 93 3.14 4.41 -19.46
N SER A 94 4.14 5.12 -18.94
CA SER A 94 5.44 4.52 -18.58
C SER A 94 5.38 3.86 -17.20
N PRO A 95 6.04 2.71 -17.00
CA PRO A 95 6.13 2.07 -15.68
C PRO A 95 6.75 3.02 -14.65
N PHE A 96 6.22 2.96 -13.44
CA PHE A 96 6.71 3.72 -12.30
C PHE A 96 7.30 2.76 -11.27
N SER A 97 8.49 3.06 -10.77
CA SER A 97 9.14 2.26 -9.73
C SER A 97 9.58 3.15 -8.58
N THR A 98 9.38 2.67 -7.36
CA THR A 98 9.84 3.34 -6.13
C THR A 98 10.36 2.32 -5.11
N HIS A 99 11.22 2.78 -4.21
CA HIS A 99 11.75 1.95 -3.13
C HIS A 99 10.77 1.91 -1.96
N VAL A 100 10.57 0.70 -1.42
CA VAL A 100 9.94 0.45 -0.13
C VAL A 100 10.89 0.94 0.96
N LEU A 101 10.42 1.85 1.79
CA LEU A 101 11.22 2.44 2.86
C LEU A 101 11.29 1.52 4.07
N PHE A 102 10.18 0.85 4.39
CA PHE A 102 10.07 -0.15 5.46
C PHE A 102 9.01 -1.19 5.10
N GLU A 103 9.07 -2.35 5.74
CA GLU A 103 7.99 -3.35 5.70
C GLU A 103 7.68 -3.72 7.14
N GLU A 104 6.41 -3.62 7.53
CA GLU A 104 5.97 -3.97 8.87
C GLU A 104 4.69 -4.81 8.85
N THR A 105 4.59 -5.75 9.78
CA THR A 105 3.40 -6.58 9.97
C THR A 105 2.69 -6.14 11.24
N PHE A 106 1.43 -5.77 11.08
CA PHE A 106 0.57 -5.32 12.16
C PHE A 106 -0.52 -6.36 12.45
N TYR A 107 -1.16 -6.19 13.60
CA TYR A 107 -2.31 -6.99 14.01
C TYR A 107 -3.48 -6.06 14.31
N THR A 108 -4.66 -6.39 13.81
CA THR A 108 -5.90 -5.74 14.23
C THR A 108 -6.27 -6.17 15.66
N GLU A 109 -7.27 -5.51 16.25
CA GLU A 109 -7.82 -5.89 17.56
C GLU A 109 -8.32 -7.35 17.59
N ASP A 110 -8.78 -7.86 16.44
CA ASP A 110 -9.20 -9.25 16.24
C ASP A 110 -8.05 -10.23 15.95
N MET A 111 -6.79 -9.82 16.19
CA MET A 111 -5.57 -10.60 15.92
C MET A 111 -5.37 -10.99 14.44
N LEU A 112 -6.01 -10.28 13.51
CA LEU A 112 -5.78 -10.47 12.08
C LEU A 112 -4.50 -9.75 11.67
N LYS A 113 -3.60 -10.48 11.02
CA LYS A 113 -2.35 -9.91 10.52
C LYS A 113 -2.58 -9.18 9.20
N TYR A 114 -1.94 -8.01 9.05
CA TYR A 114 -1.88 -7.30 7.77
C TYR A 114 -0.50 -6.68 7.58
N LYS A 115 -0.12 -6.44 6.33
CA LYS A 115 1.20 -5.93 5.97
C LYS A 115 1.09 -4.49 5.46
N VAL A 116 2.00 -3.65 5.94
CA VAL A 116 2.17 -2.27 5.47
C VAL A 116 3.56 -2.11 4.87
N LEU A 117 3.63 -1.39 3.75
CA LEU A 117 4.84 -1.06 2.97
C LEU A 117 4.97 0.44 2.73
#